data_AF-A0A9E0D2S4-F1
#
_entry.id   AF-A0A9E0D2S4-F1
#
_cell.length_a   1.000
_cell.length_b   1.000
_cell.length_c   1.000
_cell.angle_alpha   90.00
_cell.angle_beta   90.00
_cell.angle_gamma   90.00
#
_symmetry.space_group_name_H-M   'P 1'
#
loop_
_entity.id
_entity.type
_entity.pdbx_description
1 polymer ?
#
loop_
_entity_poly.entity_id
_entity_poly.type
_entity_poly.pdbx_seq_one_letter_code
_entity_poly.pdbx_strand_id
1 'polypeptide(L)'
;MKFLDVEKYTPIQKSHEAYLKELMEYCKDTPRHPSYHIHPPCGLVNDPNGLAYFGGKYHVFYQWFPFGPEHGMKHWAHVISKDLVKWEWSDQMLIPDQEYEKNGCYSGNSIEADGKLYLYYTANYKTEQGKIPKQAMAVMNSDGTILKSPNNPIIDEQPEG
;
A
#
# COMPACT_ATOMS: atom_id res chain seq x y z
N MET A 1 16.96 10.62 -16.30
CA MET A 1 16.71 9.30 -15.70
C MET A 1 16.62 8.23 -16.77
N LYS A 2 17.19 7.05 -16.53
CA LYS A 2 16.94 5.83 -17.31
C LYS A 2 15.87 5.02 -16.57
N PHE A 3 14.77 4.68 -17.22
CA PHE A 3 13.72 3.86 -16.61
C PHE A 3 14.19 2.41 -16.40
N LEU A 4 13.89 1.87 -15.24
CA LEU A 4 14.15 0.47 -14.90
C LEU A 4 13.02 -0.37 -15.49
N ASP A 5 13.37 -1.46 -16.16
CA ASP A 5 12.40 -2.49 -16.53
C ASP A 5 12.18 -3.38 -15.31
N VAL A 6 10.98 -3.32 -14.73
CA VAL A 6 10.64 -3.98 -13.47
C VAL A 6 9.55 -4.99 -13.74
N GLU A 7 9.77 -6.24 -13.32
CA GLU A 7 8.74 -7.26 -13.45
C GLU A 7 7.48 -6.85 -12.70
N LYS A 8 6.33 -7.14 -13.32
CA LYS A 8 4.99 -6.71 -12.85
C LYS A 8 4.74 -6.94 -11.36
N TYR A 9 5.22 -8.07 -10.81
CA TYR A 9 5.02 -8.46 -9.41
C TYR A 9 6.29 -8.31 -8.58
N THR A 10 7.01 -7.20 -8.76
CA THR A 10 8.17 -6.84 -7.94
C THR A 10 7.74 -5.97 -6.74
N PRO A 11 7.94 -6.41 -5.49
CA PRO A 11 7.77 -5.53 -4.33
C PRO A 11 8.90 -4.50 -4.25
N ILE A 12 8.63 -3.37 -3.58
CA ILE A 12 9.68 -2.42 -3.22
C ILE A 12 10.72 -3.15 -2.34
N GLN A 13 11.99 -2.91 -2.65
CA GLN A 13 13.13 -3.48 -1.94
C GLN A 13 14.17 -2.37 -1.76
N LYS A 14 15.12 -2.57 -0.85
CA LYS A 14 16.20 -1.60 -0.58
C LYS A 14 17.00 -1.22 -1.83
N SER A 15 17.21 -2.16 -2.74
CA SER A 15 17.87 -1.94 -4.04
C SER A 15 17.14 -0.91 -4.92
N HIS A 16 15.84 -0.71 -4.72
CA HIS A 16 15.01 0.21 -5.50
C HIS A 16 15.01 1.64 -4.96
N GLU A 17 15.49 1.90 -3.74
CA GLU A 17 15.39 3.20 -3.07
C GLU A 17 15.99 4.35 -3.90
N ALA A 18 17.20 4.17 -4.42
CA ALA A 18 17.87 5.20 -5.22
C ALA A 18 17.12 5.50 -6.53
N TYR A 19 16.63 4.46 -7.20
CA TYR A 19 15.84 4.60 -8.42
C TYR A 19 14.50 5.30 -8.16
N LEU A 20 13.77 4.88 -7.12
CA LEU A 20 12.49 5.49 -6.77
C LEU A 20 12.65 6.96 -6.38
N LYS A 21 13.74 7.31 -5.67
CA LYS A 21 14.06 8.71 -5.37
C LYS A 21 14.28 9.53 -6.64
N GLU A 22 15.05 9.01 -7.61
CA GLU A 22 15.26 9.69 -8.89
C GLU A 22 13.95 9.80 -9.70
N LEU A 23 13.10 8.77 -9.67
CA LEU A 23 11.81 8.75 -10.36
C LEU A 23 10.82 9.76 -9.77
N MET A 24 10.73 9.84 -8.44
CA MET A 24 9.89 10.82 -7.76
C MET A 24 10.33 12.25 -8.09
N GLU A 25 11.64 12.53 -8.10
CA GLU A 25 12.15 13.85 -8.48
C GLU A 25 11.88 14.15 -9.97
N TYR A 26 12.02 13.16 -10.85
CA TYR A 26 11.66 13.29 -12.26
C TYR A 26 10.18 13.61 -12.47
N CYS A 27 9.28 13.02 -11.66
CA CYS A 27 7.84 13.24 -11.75
C CYS A 27 7.37 14.55 -11.09
N LYS A 28 8.07 15.04 -10.07
CA LYS A 28 7.66 16.14 -9.18
C LYS A 28 7.08 17.38 -9.88
N ASP A 29 7.69 17.84 -10.96
CA ASP A 29 7.38 19.13 -11.59
C ASP A 29 6.44 19.02 -12.81
N THR A 30 5.74 17.90 -13.00
CA THR A 30 4.75 17.82 -14.10
C THR A 30 3.57 18.77 -13.84
N PRO A 31 3.17 19.61 -14.83
CA PRO A 31 2.05 20.54 -14.68
C PRO A 31 0.69 19.84 -14.56
N ARG A 32 0.66 18.50 -14.64
CA ARG A 32 -0.56 17.68 -14.54
C ARG A 32 -0.81 17.14 -13.13
N HIS A 33 0.11 17.34 -12.18
CA HIS A 33 -0.12 16.89 -10.80
C HIS A 33 -1.24 17.70 -10.13
N PRO A 34 -2.23 17.04 -9.51
CA PRO A 34 -3.24 17.74 -8.72
C PRO A 34 -2.58 18.48 -7.54
N SER A 35 -2.90 19.76 -7.35
CA SER A 35 -2.32 20.53 -6.23
C SER A 35 -3.10 20.41 -4.90
N TYR A 36 -4.32 19.84 -4.93
CA TYR A 36 -5.25 19.82 -3.79
C TYR A 36 -5.80 18.44 -3.45
N HIS A 37 -5.50 17.41 -4.24
CA HIS A 37 -5.98 16.06 -4.03
C HIS A 37 -4.79 15.13 -3.83
N ILE A 38 -5.00 14.04 -3.09
CA ILE A 38 -4.00 12.98 -2.93
C ILE A 38 -3.58 12.50 -4.33
N HIS A 39 -2.28 12.49 -4.58
CA HIS A 39 -1.67 11.83 -5.73
C HIS A 39 -0.34 11.20 -5.29
N PRO A 40 0.10 10.11 -5.93
CA PRO A 40 1.38 9.53 -5.60
C PRO A 40 2.52 10.40 -6.16
N PRO A 41 3.73 10.33 -5.57
CA PRO A 41 4.89 11.06 -6.07
C PRO A 41 5.40 10.51 -7.43
N CYS A 42 5.06 9.27 -7.75
CA CYS A 42 5.30 8.64 -9.05
C CYS A 42 4.38 7.43 -9.26
N GLY A 43 4.34 6.88 -10.47
CA GLY A 43 3.63 5.64 -10.77
C GLY A 43 2.11 5.76 -10.74
N LEU A 44 1.44 4.63 -10.49
CA LEU A 44 -0.02 4.51 -10.52
C LEU A 44 -0.62 4.42 -9.12
N VAL A 45 -1.65 5.24 -8.88
CA VAL A 45 -2.58 5.13 -7.73
C VAL A 45 -3.89 4.50 -8.19
N ASN A 46 -4.52 3.70 -7.32
CA ASN A 46 -5.90 3.28 -7.50
C ASN A 46 -6.71 3.38 -6.19
N ASP A 47 -7.22 2.26 -5.69
CA ASP A 47 -8.25 2.21 -4.66
C ASP A 47 -7.80 2.90 -3.37
N PRO A 48 -8.65 3.73 -2.73
CA PRO A 48 -8.44 4.16 -1.34
C PRO A 48 -8.65 3.00 -0.38
N ASN A 49 -7.90 3.00 0.71
CA ASN A 49 -7.78 1.90 1.66
C ASN A 49 -7.63 2.42 3.08
N GLY A 50 -8.04 1.61 4.07
CA GLY A 50 -7.72 1.84 5.48
C GLY A 50 -7.98 3.26 6.00
N LEU A 51 -9.05 3.92 5.55
CA LEU A 51 -9.42 5.24 6.05
C LEU A 51 -9.76 5.11 7.55
N ALA A 52 -9.04 5.85 8.39
CA ALA A 52 -9.25 5.83 9.83
C ALA A 52 -8.91 7.17 10.49
N TYR A 53 -9.44 7.37 11.69
CA TYR A 53 -8.95 8.38 12.61
C TYR A 53 -8.22 7.66 13.76
N PHE A 54 -6.92 7.91 13.90
CA PHE A 54 -6.05 7.20 14.85
C PHE A 54 -4.93 8.14 15.32
N GLY A 55 -4.55 8.07 16.60
CA GLY A 55 -3.47 8.91 17.13
C GLY A 55 -3.70 10.43 16.96
N GLY A 56 -4.95 10.88 16.88
CA GLY A 56 -5.31 12.29 16.67
C GLY A 56 -5.15 12.79 15.22
N LYS A 57 -5.00 11.90 14.25
CA LYS A 57 -4.89 12.22 12.82
C LYS A 57 -5.81 11.32 12.00
N TYR A 58 -6.18 11.79 10.81
CA TYR A 58 -6.75 10.97 9.76
C TYR A 58 -5.62 10.24 9.03
N HIS A 59 -5.84 8.96 8.74
CA HIS A 59 -4.95 8.10 7.98
C HIS A 59 -5.71 7.65 6.74
N VAL A 60 -5.09 7.76 5.57
CA VAL A 60 -5.58 7.18 4.33
C VAL A 60 -4.46 6.39 3.71
N PHE A 61 -4.75 5.13 3.41
CA PHE A 61 -3.92 4.30 2.57
C PHE A 61 -4.49 4.28 1.16
N TYR A 62 -3.68 3.91 0.18
CA TYR A 62 -4.17 3.62 -1.16
C TYR A 62 -3.26 2.64 -1.87
N GLN A 63 -3.84 1.89 -2.80
CA GLN A 63 -3.05 1.00 -3.64
C GLN A 63 -2.10 1.80 -4.55
N TRP A 64 -0.83 1.44 -4.51
CA TRP A 64 0.25 2.12 -5.23
C TRP A 64 1.16 1.12 -5.94
N PHE A 65 1.45 1.40 -7.21
CA PHE A 65 2.53 0.78 -7.96
C PHE A 65 3.53 1.87 -8.37
N PRO A 66 4.74 1.91 -7.79
CA PRO A 66 5.63 3.06 -7.92
C PRO A 66 6.45 3.07 -9.21
N PHE A 67 6.60 1.93 -9.89
CA PHE A 67 7.57 1.76 -10.97
C PHE A 67 7.05 2.22 -12.34
N GLY A 68 5.73 2.40 -12.50
CA GLY A 68 5.14 2.76 -13.78
C GLY A 68 3.64 3.10 -13.71
N PRO A 69 3.06 3.61 -14.81
CA PRO A 69 1.65 3.97 -14.91
C PRO A 69 0.70 2.78 -15.15
N GLU A 70 1.11 1.55 -14.88
CA GLU A 70 0.34 0.33 -15.08
C GLU A 70 -0.11 -0.36 -13.78
N HIS A 71 -1.03 -1.31 -13.90
CA HIS A 71 -1.44 -2.16 -12.78
C HIS A 71 -0.40 -3.24 -12.49
N GLY A 72 0.65 -2.88 -11.75
CA GLY A 72 1.65 -3.81 -11.20
C GLY A 72 1.38 -4.27 -9.77
N MET A 73 2.45 -4.60 -9.05
CA MET A 73 2.45 -5.01 -7.64
C MET A 73 1.80 -3.94 -6.76
N LYS A 74 0.78 -4.34 -5.99
CA LYS A 74 0.00 -3.42 -5.16
C LYS A 74 0.61 -3.32 -3.77
N HIS A 75 1.11 -2.13 -3.46
CA HIS A 75 1.51 -1.69 -2.13
C HIS A 75 0.40 -0.83 -1.53
N TRP A 76 0.34 -0.66 -0.22
CA TRP A 76 -0.40 0.47 0.36
C TRP A 76 0.56 1.60 0.70
N ALA A 77 0.51 2.67 -0.08
CA ALA A 77 1.10 3.94 0.31
C ALA A 77 0.21 4.63 1.35
N HIS A 78 0.79 5.49 2.18
CA HIS A 78 0.13 6.06 3.35
C HIS A 78 0.27 7.58 3.36
N VAL A 79 -0.84 8.26 3.58
CA VAL A 79 -0.87 9.70 3.85
C VAL A 79 -1.66 9.98 5.13
N ILE A 80 -1.26 11.04 5.84
CA ILE A 80 -1.89 11.47 7.08
C ILE A 80 -2.39 12.92 6.97
N SER A 81 -3.45 13.24 7.68
CA SER A 81 -4.02 14.59 7.70
C SER A 81 -4.58 14.95 9.08
N LYS A 82 -4.64 16.24 9.40
CA LYS A 82 -5.35 16.75 10.58
C LYS A 82 -6.77 17.22 10.25
N ASP A 83 -7.06 17.48 8.97
CA ASP A 83 -8.25 18.23 8.54
C ASP A 83 -8.94 17.63 7.31
N LEU A 84 -8.48 16.47 6.81
CA LEU A 84 -8.94 15.79 5.59
C LEU A 84 -8.70 16.57 4.29
N VAL A 85 -7.97 17.69 4.34
CA VAL A 85 -7.68 18.56 3.19
C VAL A 85 -6.19 18.57 2.88
N LYS A 86 -5.36 18.82 3.91
CA LYS A 86 -3.91 18.82 3.77
C LYS A 86 -3.35 17.46 4.16
N TRP A 87 -2.68 16.83 3.21
CA TRP A 87 -2.14 15.48 3.36
C TRP A 87 -0.61 15.51 3.39
N GLU A 88 -0.03 14.79 4.34
CA GLU A 88 1.40 14.59 4.49
C GLU A 88 1.74 13.13 4.12
N TRP A 89 2.82 12.93 3.39
CA TRP A 89 3.34 11.60 3.08
C TRP A 89 3.86 10.90 4.35
N SER A 90 3.62 9.60 4.45
CA SER A 90 4.16 8.73 5.49
C SER A 90 5.06 7.67 4.86
N ASP A 91 6.24 7.45 5.46
CA ASP A 91 7.16 6.40 5.03
C ASP A 91 6.71 5.00 5.50
N GLN A 92 5.64 4.91 6.29
CA GLN A 92 5.08 3.65 6.77
C GLN A 92 4.10 3.09 5.74
N MET A 93 4.50 2.01 5.05
CA MET A 93 3.73 1.42 3.95
C MET A 93 3.44 -0.05 4.21
N LEU A 94 2.38 -0.58 3.59
CA LEU A 94 2.18 -2.02 3.51
C LEU A 94 2.82 -2.55 2.22
N ILE A 95 3.94 -3.25 2.36
CA ILE A 95 4.71 -3.83 1.25
C ILE A 95 4.34 -5.31 1.12
N PRO A 96 4.03 -5.85 -0.08
CA PRO A 96 3.75 -7.28 -0.27
C PRO A 96 5.04 -8.10 -0.31
N ASP A 97 5.59 -8.44 0.85
CA ASP A 97 6.88 -9.14 1.02
C ASP A 97 6.75 -10.58 1.55
N GLN A 98 5.52 -11.09 1.64
CA GLN A 98 5.24 -12.47 2.07
C GLN A 98 4.67 -13.33 0.93
N GLU A 99 4.87 -14.64 1.01
CA GLU A 99 4.42 -15.59 -0.02
C GLU A 99 2.89 -15.56 -0.20
N TYR A 100 2.12 -15.44 0.88
CA TYR A 100 0.65 -15.45 0.84
C TYR A 100 0.03 -14.26 0.08
N GLU A 101 0.83 -13.24 -0.24
CA GLU A 101 0.42 -12.00 -0.91
C GLU A 101 1.35 -11.67 -2.09
N LYS A 102 2.05 -12.66 -2.65
CA LYS A 102 3.06 -12.50 -3.70
C LYS A 102 2.58 -11.79 -4.97
N ASN A 103 1.28 -11.54 -5.12
CA ASN A 103 0.70 -10.78 -6.23
C ASN A 103 0.03 -9.46 -5.79
N GLY A 104 0.29 -9.01 -4.56
CA GLY A 104 -0.04 -7.68 -4.04
C GLY A 104 -0.91 -7.67 -2.80
N CYS A 105 -0.75 -6.62 -1.99
CA CYS A 105 -1.71 -6.23 -0.97
C CYS A 105 -2.87 -5.51 -1.66
N TYR A 106 -3.96 -6.25 -1.90
CA TYR A 106 -5.17 -5.70 -2.50
C TYR A 106 -5.96 -4.88 -1.48
N SER A 107 -7.15 -4.46 -1.87
CA SER A 107 -7.93 -3.51 -1.10
C SER A 107 -8.42 -4.08 0.23
N GLY A 108 -8.81 -3.18 1.12
CA GLY A 108 -9.06 -3.48 2.50
C GLY A 108 -9.51 -2.28 3.32
N ASN A 109 -9.78 -2.53 4.59
CA ASN A 109 -10.26 -1.54 5.55
C ASN A 109 -9.37 -1.49 6.78
N SER A 110 -9.74 -0.63 7.72
CA SER A 110 -9.05 -0.51 8.99
C SER A 110 -10.03 -0.31 10.14
N ILE A 111 -9.65 -0.77 11.32
CA ILE A 111 -10.42 -0.61 12.56
C ILE A 111 -9.47 -0.15 13.64
N GLU A 112 -9.80 0.95 14.32
CA GLU A 112 -9.10 1.36 15.54
C GLU A 112 -9.68 0.57 16.72
N ALA A 113 -8.79 -0.06 17.48
CA ALA A 113 -9.14 -0.76 18.72
C ALA A 113 -7.91 -0.86 19.62
N ASP A 114 -8.12 -0.77 20.93
CA ASP A 114 -7.08 -0.98 21.95
C ASP A 114 -5.81 -0.14 21.73
N GLY A 115 -5.96 1.10 21.22
CA GLY A 115 -4.84 2.01 20.96
C GLY A 115 -3.97 1.59 19.77
N LYS A 116 -4.50 0.74 18.89
CA LYS A 116 -3.85 0.27 17.66
C LYS A 116 -4.79 0.44 16.47
N LEU A 117 -4.21 0.55 15.28
CA LEU A 117 -4.98 0.54 14.04
C LEU A 117 -4.75 -0.78 13.31
N TYR A 118 -5.79 -1.62 13.29
CA TYR A 118 -5.80 -2.88 12.58
C TYR A 118 -6.09 -2.61 11.10
N LEU A 119 -5.28 -3.18 10.22
CA LEU A 119 -5.38 -3.05 8.77
C LEU A 119 -5.73 -4.43 8.21
N TYR A 120 -6.94 -4.58 7.67
CA TYR A 120 -7.39 -5.82 7.03
C TYR A 120 -7.36 -5.65 5.53
N TYR A 121 -6.78 -6.61 4.82
CA TYR A 121 -6.63 -6.51 3.38
C TYR A 121 -6.74 -7.87 2.71
N THR A 122 -7.17 -7.88 1.45
CA THR A 122 -7.06 -9.07 0.62
C THR A 122 -5.60 -9.27 0.21
N ALA A 123 -5.00 -10.36 0.65
CA ALA A 123 -3.71 -10.82 0.17
C ALA A 123 -3.90 -11.57 -1.16
N ASN A 124 -3.42 -10.97 -2.25
CA ASN A 124 -3.62 -11.53 -3.57
C ASN A 124 -2.60 -12.64 -3.82
N TYR A 125 -3.10 -13.86 -3.90
CA TYR A 125 -2.31 -15.05 -4.21
C TYR A 125 -2.79 -15.68 -5.51
N LYS A 126 -1.88 -15.88 -6.46
CA LYS A 126 -2.17 -16.51 -7.75
C LYS A 126 -1.32 -17.76 -7.92
N THR A 127 -1.98 -18.80 -8.41
CA THR A 127 -1.35 -20.03 -8.90
C THR A 127 -1.63 -20.17 -10.39
N GLU A 128 -1.11 -21.23 -11.00
CA GLU A 128 -1.43 -21.59 -12.38
C GLU A 128 -2.92 -21.91 -12.56
N GLN A 129 -3.59 -22.38 -11.51
CA GLN A 129 -5.00 -22.76 -11.51
C GLN A 129 -5.95 -21.56 -11.29
N GLY A 130 -5.43 -20.41 -10.85
CA GLY A 130 -6.24 -19.21 -10.69
C GLY A 130 -5.86 -18.36 -9.48
N LYS A 131 -6.80 -17.50 -9.06
CA LYS A 131 -6.63 -16.65 -7.88
C LYS A 131 -7.21 -17.35 -6.66
N ILE A 132 -6.46 -17.35 -5.57
CA ILE A 132 -6.93 -17.75 -4.24
C ILE A 132 -7.01 -16.46 -3.41
N PRO A 133 -8.20 -15.89 -3.19
CA PRO A 133 -8.34 -14.68 -2.40
C PRO A 133 -8.14 -15.00 -0.92
N LYS A 134 -7.01 -14.55 -0.36
CA LYS A 134 -6.69 -14.71 1.06
C LYS A 134 -7.00 -13.41 1.79
N GLN A 135 -7.37 -13.47 3.06
CA GLN A 135 -7.46 -12.26 3.91
C GLN A 135 -6.30 -12.24 4.89
N ALA A 136 -5.67 -11.08 5.02
CA ALA A 136 -4.53 -10.86 5.89
C ALA A 136 -4.74 -9.61 6.75
N MET A 137 -3.97 -9.53 7.82
CA MET A 137 -4.02 -8.45 8.80
C MET A 137 -2.63 -7.89 9.07
N ALA A 138 -2.53 -6.58 9.15
CA ALA A 138 -1.40 -5.88 9.78
C ALA A 138 -1.92 -4.98 10.90
N VAL A 139 -1.01 -4.52 11.75
CA VAL A 139 -1.32 -3.66 12.88
C VAL A 139 -0.35 -2.49 12.86
N MET A 140 -0.89 -1.29 12.83
CA MET A 140 -0.13 -0.07 13.01
C MET A 140 -0.18 0.34 14.49
N ASN A 141 1.00 0.43 15.11
CA ASN A 141 1.14 0.87 16.49
C ASN A 141 1.04 2.41 16.59
N SER A 142 0.95 2.92 17.82
CA SER A 142 0.87 4.37 18.08
C SER A 142 2.10 5.17 17.65
N ASP A 143 3.25 4.52 17.47
CA ASP A 143 4.47 5.11 16.88
C ASP A 143 4.46 5.13 15.33
N GLY A 144 3.40 4.60 14.72
CA GLY A 144 3.21 4.50 13.27
C GLY A 144 3.79 3.23 12.64
N THR A 145 4.53 2.40 13.39
CA THR A 145 5.11 1.16 12.85
C THR A 145 4.02 0.17 12.43
N ILE A 146 4.13 -0.39 11.22
CA ILE A 146 3.18 -1.39 10.70
C ILE A 146 3.81 -2.77 10.77
N LEU A 147 3.14 -3.70 11.46
CA LEU A 147 3.57 -5.09 11.62
C LEU A 147 2.49 -6.04 11.11
N LYS A 148 2.86 -6.98 10.24
CA LYS A 148 1.95 -8.04 9.79
C LYS A 148 1.72 -9.05 10.90
N SER A 149 0.50 -9.61 10.94
CA SER A 149 0.18 -10.70 11.85
C SER A 149 1.04 -11.92 11.53
N PRO A 150 1.63 -12.59 12.54
CA PRO A 150 2.33 -13.87 12.34
C PRO A 150 1.37 -15.01 11.95
N ASN A 151 0.07 -14.83 12.16
CA ASN A 151 -0.97 -15.79 11.80
C ASN A 151 -1.54 -15.54 10.40
N ASN A 152 -0.90 -14.69 9.59
CA ASN A 152 -1.36 -14.48 8.23
C ASN A 152 -1.11 -15.71 7.35
N PRO A 153 -2.01 -15.98 6.39
CA PRO A 153 -3.30 -15.30 6.19
C PRO A 153 -4.33 -15.71 7.25
N ILE A 154 -5.13 -14.75 7.73
CA ILE A 154 -6.18 -15.00 8.75
C ILE A 154 -7.41 -15.70 8.16
N ILE A 155 -7.60 -15.62 6.84
CA ILE A 155 -8.54 -16.45 6.08
C ILE A 155 -7.76 -16.93 4.86
N ASP A 156 -7.46 -18.23 4.79
CA ASP A 156 -6.52 -18.76 3.81
C ASP A 156 -7.16 -19.03 2.44
N GLU A 157 -8.47 -19.18 2.37
CA GLU A 157 -9.19 -19.41 1.13
C GLU A 157 -10.67 -19.02 1.24
N GLN A 158 -11.39 -19.14 0.14
CA GLN A 158 -12.84 -18.93 0.13
C GLN A 158 -13.54 -19.93 1.07
N PRO A 159 -14.55 -19.49 1.84
CA PRO A 159 -15.30 -20.41 2.69
C PRO A 159 -16.13 -21.40 1.87
N GLU A 160 -16.45 -22.54 2.47
CA GLU A 160 -17.47 -23.46 1.94
C GLU A 160 -18.83 -22.75 1.95
N GLY A 161 -19.57 -22.87 0.84
CA GLY A 161 -20.90 -22.30 0.66
C GLY A 161 -22.02 -23.31 0.84
#